data_AF-A0A2A4JZY3-F1
#
_entry.id   AF-A0A2A4JZY3-F1
#
_cell.length_a   1.000
_cell.length_b   1.000
_cell.length_c   1.000
_cell.angle_alpha   90.00
_cell.angle_beta   90.00
_cell.angle_gamma   90.00
#
_symmetry.space_group_name_H-M   'P 1'
#
loop_
_entity.id
_entity.type
_entity.pdbx_description
1 polymer ?
#
loop_
_entity_poly.entity_id
_entity_poly.type
_entity_poly.pdbx_seq_one_letter_code
_entity_poly.pdbx_strand_id
1 'polypeptide(L)'
;MNELPENSNNSGGNDLETLDYLRGVKSSTCLLLPTTPSPTPLDFKHPLSEEMSDRPFLTLNDDPNMVNLQTDASAGDSSSSGDSSSVVQDPVSAQLINNISMLDYQTLSKNGDLIMGQTEDCKLNGNHNVSGRKLPNFVNWNWSVIRKVLLWIVLSGLIACLGAIIGMVVTIPKECNPDLPWYQGKVFYEVFPASFKDSNHDGTGDLKGLIKKLDYIQELGASAIRLNYIYQAQKYPDQYFNITSTVEIDRSLGVIKDFRDLINEVHNRNMSLVLDLPVVSMTNSDALGNYTQAVLISNETVTNVVDPTYAALKFWASEKVDGFYLKDLENFVDDVTFGRTLQIWKQMIGSNKIFITSEAAYEKAKGDALNVLLSRIDLIDIHLDLNNGISGLKTRIDNVIKGPLWSKPHYPWVHWNIGSIHNERISTKHVNNTLVLTALELVLPGTVSIFYGDEIGLAGLDDVEGDFHEHKDVSNIVSMSFSNEKPDPIILPWISQSNRKPSYHFLDVIKMFTKVRLESPTIYLRSIYKEGNNQKNMEIRETDENLVVIERWYPRRNTCVFVGNLGSKSITTDLSTMFYGGTVLAGTNTSQIGQVLYFDKITFPPNSAIVLKLEK
;
A
#
# COMPACT_ATOMS: atom_id res chain seq x y z
N MET A 1 47.37 -42.88 -10.66
CA MET A 1 47.20 -44.09 -11.49
C MET A 1 45.72 -44.42 -11.47
N ASN A 2 45.11 -44.49 -12.65
CA ASN A 2 43.70 -44.77 -13.00
C ASN A 2 42.73 -43.57 -13.17
N GLU A 3 42.81 -42.99 -14.37
CA GLU A 3 41.76 -42.70 -15.37
C GLU A 3 40.32 -42.30 -14.94
N LEU A 4 39.98 -41.01 -15.19
CA LEU A 4 38.90 -40.43 -16.06
C LEU A 4 37.55 -41.18 -16.26
N PRO A 5 36.41 -40.47 -16.45
CA PRO A 5 36.28 -39.41 -17.48
C PRO A 5 35.45 -38.15 -17.15
N GLU A 6 35.73 -37.12 -17.97
CA GLU A 6 34.96 -35.90 -18.17
C GLU A 6 33.52 -36.19 -18.66
N ASN A 7 32.53 -35.43 -18.16
CA ASN A 7 31.55 -34.81 -19.06
C ASN A 7 30.74 -33.65 -18.43
N SER A 8 30.62 -32.61 -19.24
CA SER A 8 29.59 -31.56 -19.32
C SER A 8 29.33 -30.60 -18.15
N ASN A 9 29.73 -29.35 -18.38
CA ASN A 9 29.10 -28.13 -17.88
C ASN A 9 27.57 -28.22 -17.91
N ASN A 10 26.93 -27.94 -16.78
CA ASN A 10 25.69 -27.17 -16.79
C ASN A 10 25.59 -26.34 -15.50
N SER A 11 25.43 -25.04 -15.70
CA SER A 11 25.20 -24.01 -14.71
C SER A 11 23.99 -24.34 -13.82
N GLY A 12 24.24 -24.66 -12.56
CA GLY A 12 23.23 -24.73 -11.51
C GLY A 12 23.34 -23.54 -10.58
N GLY A 13 23.01 -22.34 -11.08
CA GLY A 13 22.70 -21.21 -10.21
C GLY A 13 21.27 -21.36 -9.75
N ASN A 14 21.03 -21.93 -8.57
CA ASN A 14 19.71 -22.05 -7.95
C ASN A 14 19.82 -22.09 -6.42
N ASP A 15 20.45 -21.07 -5.83
CA ASP A 15 20.44 -20.85 -4.36
C ASP A 15 19.90 -19.47 -3.96
N LEU A 16 19.34 -18.68 -4.90
CA LEU A 16 18.77 -17.36 -4.61
C LEU A 16 17.23 -17.32 -4.59
N GLU A 17 16.55 -18.28 -5.23
CA GLU A 17 15.07 -18.31 -5.31
C GLU A 17 14.39 -18.85 -4.04
N THR A 18 15.11 -19.51 -3.14
CA THR A 18 14.52 -20.05 -1.89
C THR A 18 14.36 -19.00 -0.79
N LEU A 19 14.97 -17.82 -0.92
CA LEU A 19 14.85 -16.70 0.02
C LEU A 19 13.63 -15.80 -0.23
N ASP A 20 13.03 -15.87 -1.42
CA ASP A 20 11.85 -15.08 -1.81
C ASP A 20 10.55 -15.56 -1.14
N TYR A 21 10.55 -16.75 -0.55
CA TYR A 21 9.35 -17.32 0.10
C TYR A 21 9.11 -16.87 1.54
N LEU A 22 10.03 -16.09 2.16
CA LEU A 22 9.93 -15.76 3.59
C LEU A 22 9.18 -14.47 3.92
N ARG A 23 8.83 -13.63 2.94
CA ARG A 23 8.01 -12.44 3.16
C ARG A 23 6.96 -12.38 2.07
N GLY A 24 5.74 -12.80 2.41
CA GLY A 24 4.59 -13.05 1.52
C GLY A 24 4.04 -11.88 0.70
N VAL A 25 4.86 -10.95 0.24
CA VAL A 25 4.49 -9.93 -0.73
C VAL A 25 4.44 -10.59 -2.10
N LYS A 26 3.30 -11.21 -2.43
CA LYS A 26 3.05 -11.63 -3.81
C LYS A 26 2.91 -10.36 -4.65
N SER A 27 3.76 -10.22 -5.66
CA SER A 27 3.59 -9.19 -6.70
C SER A 27 2.15 -9.26 -7.20
N SER A 28 1.51 -8.10 -7.36
CA SER A 28 0.12 -7.99 -7.82
C SER A 28 -0.17 -9.01 -8.92
N THR A 29 -1.10 -9.94 -8.66
CA THR A 29 -1.48 -11.03 -9.57
C THR A 29 -2.17 -10.55 -10.86
N CYS A 30 -2.32 -9.23 -11.03
CA CYS A 30 -2.87 -8.65 -12.24
C CYS A 30 -1.78 -8.65 -13.31
N LEU A 31 -1.95 -9.48 -14.35
CA LEU A 31 -1.13 -9.47 -15.57
C LEU A 31 -0.84 -8.02 -15.99
N LEU A 32 0.41 -7.60 -15.84
CA LEU A 32 0.91 -6.38 -16.45
C LEU A 32 1.00 -6.69 -17.93
N LEU A 33 -0.05 -6.35 -18.69
CA LEU A 33 0.07 -6.28 -20.14
C LEU A 33 1.22 -5.31 -20.46
N PRO A 34 2.19 -5.70 -21.30
CA PRO A 34 3.45 -4.97 -21.49
C PRO A 34 3.32 -3.63 -22.24
N THR A 35 2.14 -3.03 -22.32
CA THR A 35 1.87 -1.86 -23.18
C THR A 35 0.94 -0.86 -22.50
N THR A 36 1.42 -0.16 -21.49
CA THR A 36 0.91 1.19 -21.17
C THR A 36 2.11 2.08 -20.93
N PRO A 37 2.44 3.01 -21.85
CA PRO A 37 3.47 4.00 -21.60
C PRO A 37 3.04 4.87 -20.43
N SER A 38 3.97 5.12 -19.52
CA SER A 38 3.93 6.29 -18.62
C SER A 38 3.73 7.57 -19.44
N PRO A 39 3.07 8.61 -18.91
CA PRO A 39 2.95 9.86 -19.63
C PRO A 39 4.34 10.44 -19.85
N THR A 40 4.79 10.43 -21.10
CA THR A 40 5.92 11.25 -21.55
C THR A 40 5.56 12.73 -21.40
N PRO A 41 6.50 13.59 -21.01
CA PRO A 41 6.24 15.03 -20.94
C PRO A 41 5.80 15.51 -22.33
N LEU A 42 4.63 16.16 -22.40
CA LEU A 42 4.09 16.73 -23.63
C LEU A 42 4.91 17.95 -24.02
N ASP A 43 5.89 17.76 -24.90
CA ASP A 43 6.53 18.85 -25.62
C ASP A 43 5.72 19.13 -26.89
N PHE A 44 4.84 20.13 -26.83
CA PHE A 44 4.01 20.54 -27.96
C PHE A 44 4.86 21.27 -29.00
N LYS A 45 5.28 20.57 -30.06
CA LYS A 45 5.75 21.22 -31.30
C LYS A 45 4.58 21.42 -32.27
N HIS A 46 4.32 22.69 -32.59
CA HIS A 46 3.30 23.13 -33.52
C HIS A 46 3.62 22.68 -34.97
N PRO A 47 2.65 22.27 -35.82
CA PRO A 47 2.92 21.66 -37.13
C PRO A 47 3.45 22.61 -38.23
N LEU A 48 3.91 23.82 -37.88
CA LEU A 48 4.35 24.85 -38.84
C LEU A 48 5.53 25.67 -38.28
N SER A 49 6.57 25.01 -37.79
CA SER A 49 7.87 25.65 -37.59
C SER A 49 8.82 25.22 -38.69
N GLU A 50 9.14 26.15 -39.59
CA GLU A 50 10.25 26.06 -40.53
C GLU A 50 11.57 25.93 -39.77
N GLU A 51 12.25 24.78 -39.88
CA GLU A 51 13.71 24.72 -39.73
C GLU A 51 14.24 23.73 -40.77
N MET A 52 14.64 24.28 -41.90
CA MET A 52 15.39 23.62 -42.96
C MET A 52 16.82 24.16 -42.93
N SER A 53 17.73 23.44 -42.27
CA SER A 53 19.17 23.42 -42.60
C SER A 53 19.92 22.43 -41.70
N ASP A 54 20.36 21.29 -42.25
CA ASP A 54 21.78 20.92 -42.32
C ASP A 54 22.01 19.45 -42.74
N ARG A 55 22.25 19.28 -44.06
CA ARG A 55 23.23 18.38 -44.74
C ARG A 55 23.18 16.84 -44.51
N PRO A 56 23.87 16.01 -45.34
CA PRO A 56 24.51 16.24 -46.65
C PRO A 56 24.12 15.24 -47.77
N PHE A 57 24.37 15.66 -49.02
CA PHE A 57 24.85 14.89 -50.17
C PHE A 57 24.38 13.43 -50.39
N LEU A 58 23.69 13.21 -51.51
CA LEU A 58 24.14 12.26 -52.53
C LEU A 58 23.56 12.69 -53.89
N THR A 59 24.46 13.11 -54.77
CA THR A 59 24.24 13.48 -56.17
C THR A 59 24.01 12.25 -57.03
N LEU A 60 22.99 12.25 -57.88
CA LEU A 60 22.96 11.51 -59.14
C LEU A 60 22.27 12.36 -60.21
N ASN A 61 23.13 13.05 -60.97
CA ASN A 61 23.13 13.29 -62.41
C ASN A 61 21.86 13.12 -63.27
N ASP A 62 21.70 14.14 -64.12
CA ASP A 62 21.33 14.14 -65.55
C ASP A 62 19.90 13.64 -65.90
N ASP A 63 19.06 14.31 -66.68
CA ASP A 63 19.24 15.39 -67.65
C ASP A 63 17.83 15.99 -67.95
N PRO A 64 17.75 17.17 -68.59
CA PRO A 64 16.54 17.97 -68.70
C PRO A 64 15.71 17.56 -69.91
N ASN A 65 14.40 17.51 -69.76
CA ASN A 65 13.52 17.77 -70.89
C ASN A 65 12.17 18.32 -70.45
N MET A 66 11.99 19.56 -70.90
CA MET A 66 10.80 20.05 -71.55
C MET A 66 9.51 20.23 -70.73
N VAL A 67 9.21 21.53 -70.61
CA VAL A 67 8.00 22.15 -71.16
C VAL A 67 6.78 22.19 -70.24
N ASN A 68 6.70 23.33 -69.55
CA ASN A 68 5.84 24.48 -69.89
C ASN A 68 4.31 24.28 -69.86
N LEU A 69 3.73 25.37 -69.38
CA LEU A 69 2.39 25.89 -69.60
C LEU A 69 1.22 25.42 -68.71
N GLN A 70 1.02 26.23 -67.66
CA GLN A 70 0.02 27.32 -67.59
C GLN A 70 -1.48 26.99 -67.53
N THR A 71 -2.10 27.84 -66.70
CA THR A 71 -3.47 28.41 -66.78
C THR A 71 -4.63 27.48 -66.46
N ASP A 72 -5.69 27.90 -65.79
CA ASP A 72 -6.01 29.17 -65.11
C ASP A 72 -7.22 28.91 -64.20
N ALA A 73 -7.37 29.82 -63.23
CA ALA A 73 -8.58 30.34 -62.60
C ALA A 73 -9.94 29.65 -62.91
N SER A 74 -10.88 29.51 -61.98
CA SER A 74 -11.51 30.61 -61.24
C SER A 74 -12.64 30.09 -60.37
N ALA A 75 -13.00 30.93 -59.40
CA ALA A 75 -13.94 30.75 -58.31
C ALA A 75 -15.40 30.49 -58.69
N GLY A 76 -16.16 30.01 -57.70
CA GLY A 76 -17.62 29.98 -57.71
C GLY A 76 -18.17 29.52 -56.35
N ASP A 77 -18.56 30.49 -55.53
CA ASP A 77 -19.20 30.34 -54.23
C ASP A 77 -20.50 29.52 -54.28
N SER A 78 -20.80 28.75 -53.23
CA SER A 78 -21.99 28.96 -52.36
C SER A 78 -22.29 27.75 -51.45
N SER A 79 -22.66 28.12 -50.24
CA SER A 79 -23.09 27.31 -49.09
C SER A 79 -24.42 26.57 -49.29
N SER A 80 -24.55 25.33 -48.82
CA SER A 80 -25.24 24.99 -47.55
C SER A 80 -25.49 23.49 -47.39
N SER A 81 -25.04 22.94 -46.26
CA SER A 81 -25.68 21.93 -45.39
C SER A 81 -26.54 20.82 -46.01
N GLY A 82 -26.03 19.59 -45.91
CA GLY A 82 -26.78 18.36 -46.08
C GLY A 82 -25.88 17.14 -45.94
N ASP A 83 -25.17 17.00 -44.82
CA ASP A 83 -24.23 15.91 -44.58
C ASP A 83 -24.97 14.57 -44.49
N SER A 84 -24.84 13.77 -45.55
CA SER A 84 -25.14 12.34 -45.58
C SER A 84 -24.35 11.68 -46.72
N SER A 85 -23.04 11.54 -46.55
CA SER A 85 -22.26 10.55 -47.30
C SER A 85 -20.90 10.31 -46.64
N SER A 86 -20.83 9.29 -45.79
CA SER A 86 -19.56 8.67 -45.42
C SER A 86 -19.02 7.96 -46.67
N VAL A 87 -18.02 8.57 -47.28
CA VAL A 87 -17.10 7.94 -48.23
C VAL A 87 -16.39 6.81 -47.47
N VAL A 88 -16.86 5.58 -47.68
CA VAL A 88 -16.13 4.36 -47.32
C VAL A 88 -15.35 3.96 -48.56
N GLN A 89 -14.04 3.92 -48.41
CA GLN A 89 -13.11 3.32 -49.37
C GLN A 89 -13.54 1.88 -49.66
N ASP A 90 -13.78 1.57 -50.93
CA ASP A 90 -13.90 0.20 -51.43
C ASP A 90 -12.57 -0.55 -51.27
N PRO A 91 -12.57 -1.79 -50.74
CA PRO A 91 -11.49 -2.74 -51.00
C PRO A 91 -11.97 -3.81 -51.99
N VAL A 92 -11.60 -3.65 -53.27
CA VAL A 92 -11.07 -4.63 -54.25
C VAL A 92 -11.69 -6.05 -54.35
N SER A 93 -12.82 -6.37 -53.73
CA SER A 93 -13.36 -7.75 -53.67
C SER A 93 -14.67 -7.97 -54.41
N ALA A 94 -15.27 -6.92 -55.00
CA ALA A 94 -16.56 -7.01 -55.69
C ALA A 94 -16.49 -7.21 -57.22
N GLN A 95 -15.30 -7.15 -57.86
CA GLN A 95 -15.18 -7.32 -59.32
C GLN A 95 -15.08 -8.79 -59.79
N LEU A 96 -15.04 -9.76 -58.88
CA LEU A 96 -14.99 -11.18 -59.23
C LEU A 96 -16.37 -11.86 -59.36
N ILE A 97 -17.46 -11.20 -58.95
CA ILE A 97 -18.79 -11.83 -58.85
C ILE A 97 -19.69 -11.56 -60.07
N ASN A 98 -19.42 -10.54 -60.89
CA ASN A 98 -20.25 -10.21 -62.05
C ASN A 98 -19.98 -11.06 -63.31
N ASN A 99 -18.96 -11.92 -63.32
CA ASN A 99 -18.66 -12.82 -64.44
C ASN A 99 -19.19 -14.25 -64.27
N ILE A 100 -20.02 -14.51 -63.24
CA ILE A 100 -20.67 -15.81 -63.07
C ILE A 100 -22.18 -15.58 -63.02
N SER A 101 -22.75 -15.25 -64.17
CA SER A 101 -24.16 -15.50 -64.44
C SER A 101 -24.26 -16.55 -65.54
N MET A 102 -25.32 -17.35 -65.47
CA MET A 102 -25.70 -18.41 -66.40
C MET A 102 -25.11 -19.81 -66.11
N LEU A 103 -25.59 -20.42 -65.02
CA LEU A 103 -25.84 -21.85 -65.00
C LEU A 103 -27.10 -22.12 -64.18
N ASP A 104 -28.03 -22.80 -64.84
CA ASP A 104 -29.41 -23.07 -64.46
C ASP A 104 -29.58 -23.59 -63.02
N TYR A 105 -30.47 -22.94 -62.26
CA TYR A 105 -31.09 -23.54 -61.08
C TYR A 105 -32.51 -24.00 -61.45
N GLN A 106 -32.65 -25.28 -61.82
CA GLN A 106 -33.95 -25.94 -61.80
C GLN A 106 -34.27 -26.35 -60.36
N THR A 107 -35.37 -25.83 -59.84
CA THR A 107 -35.93 -26.21 -58.54
C THR A 107 -36.67 -27.54 -58.66
N LEU A 108 -36.17 -28.59 -58.00
CA LEU A 108 -36.90 -29.86 -57.88
C LEU A 108 -37.86 -29.79 -56.67
N SER A 109 -39.16 -29.82 -56.99
CA SER A 109 -40.28 -29.91 -56.06
C SER A 109 -40.32 -31.27 -55.36
N LYS A 110 -40.73 -31.23 -54.09
CA LYS A 110 -40.83 -32.36 -53.17
C LYS A 110 -42.26 -32.89 -53.22
N ASN A 111 -42.54 -33.82 -54.14
CA ASN A 111 -43.56 -34.88 -54.10
C ASN A 111 -43.81 -35.37 -55.53
N GLY A 112 -43.66 -36.68 -55.76
CA GLY A 112 -43.85 -37.28 -57.06
C GLY A 112 -45.32 -37.32 -57.45
N ASP A 113 -45.62 -36.89 -58.68
CA ASP A 113 -46.68 -37.45 -59.52
C ASP A 113 -46.36 -37.14 -60.98
N LEU A 114 -46.52 -38.17 -61.83
CA LEU A 114 -46.38 -38.10 -63.28
C LEU A 114 -47.59 -37.36 -63.88
N ILE A 115 -47.33 -36.42 -64.79
CA ILE A 115 -48.34 -36.01 -65.78
C ILE A 115 -47.70 -36.12 -67.17
N MET A 116 -48.18 -37.11 -67.93
CA MET A 116 -48.02 -37.24 -69.37
C MET A 116 -48.91 -36.21 -70.09
N GLY A 117 -48.35 -35.50 -71.07
CA GLY A 117 -49.09 -34.69 -72.04
C GLY A 117 -48.25 -34.53 -73.31
N GLN A 118 -48.74 -35.07 -74.43
CA GLN A 118 -48.08 -35.16 -75.72
C GLN A 118 -47.96 -33.81 -76.48
N THR A 119 -46.83 -33.68 -77.18
CA THR A 119 -46.56 -33.09 -78.52
C THR A 119 -47.26 -31.81 -78.98
N GLU A 120 -46.48 -30.76 -79.32
CA GLU A 120 -46.16 -30.43 -80.73
C GLU A 120 -44.99 -29.42 -80.88
N ASP A 121 -44.06 -29.80 -81.76
CA ASP A 121 -43.07 -29.07 -82.57
C ASP A 121 -42.46 -27.71 -82.14
N CYS A 122 -41.15 -27.76 -81.86
CA CYS A 122 -40.17 -26.92 -82.58
C CYS A 122 -38.80 -27.60 -82.61
N LYS A 123 -38.35 -27.93 -83.84
CA LYS A 123 -36.99 -28.40 -84.14
C LYS A 123 -35.97 -27.30 -83.81
N LEU A 124 -34.97 -27.65 -83.00
CA LEU A 124 -33.63 -27.10 -83.17
C LEU A 124 -32.62 -28.25 -83.00
N ASN A 125 -32.01 -28.58 -84.14
CA ASN A 125 -30.83 -29.42 -84.25
C ASN A 125 -29.77 -28.92 -83.26
N GLY A 126 -29.53 -29.73 -82.24
CA GLY A 126 -28.52 -29.45 -81.22
C GLY A 126 -28.30 -30.73 -80.45
N ASN A 127 -27.62 -31.67 -81.11
CA ASN A 127 -27.15 -32.91 -80.51
C ASN A 127 -26.05 -32.58 -79.48
N HIS A 128 -26.39 -31.92 -78.38
CA HIS A 128 -25.53 -31.75 -77.22
C HIS A 128 -26.07 -32.59 -76.09
N ASN A 129 -25.70 -33.86 -76.19
CA ASN A 129 -25.67 -34.80 -75.09
C ASN A 129 -24.74 -34.21 -73.99
N VAL A 130 -25.27 -33.40 -73.06
CA VAL A 130 -24.52 -32.95 -71.87
C VAL A 130 -24.57 -34.06 -70.83
N SER A 131 -24.03 -35.22 -71.22
CA SER A 131 -23.77 -36.39 -70.38
C SER A 131 -22.32 -36.38 -69.85
N GLY A 132 -21.70 -35.21 -69.66
CA GLY A 132 -20.24 -35.15 -69.62
C GLY A 132 -19.55 -34.04 -68.82
N ARG A 133 -20.27 -33.20 -68.06
CA ARG A 133 -19.59 -32.39 -67.04
C ARG A 133 -19.74 -33.12 -65.70
N LYS A 134 -18.64 -33.71 -65.21
CA LYS A 134 -18.56 -34.22 -63.84
C LYS A 134 -19.00 -33.08 -62.93
N LEU A 135 -20.21 -33.15 -62.35
CA LEU A 135 -20.56 -32.26 -61.26
C LEU A 135 -19.42 -32.37 -60.24
N PRO A 136 -18.95 -31.26 -59.68
CA PRO A 136 -17.91 -31.31 -58.66
C PRO A 136 -18.31 -32.32 -57.60
N ASN A 137 -17.38 -33.17 -57.15
CA ASN A 137 -17.66 -34.27 -56.23
C ASN A 137 -18.39 -33.84 -54.94
N PHE A 138 -18.39 -32.53 -54.61
CA PHE A 138 -19.10 -31.97 -53.47
C PHE A 138 -20.64 -31.92 -53.63
N VAL A 139 -21.21 -32.00 -54.84
CA VAL A 139 -22.68 -31.95 -55.01
C VAL A 139 -23.37 -33.21 -54.47
N ASN A 140 -22.66 -34.34 -54.47
CA ASN A 140 -23.15 -35.63 -53.95
C ASN A 140 -23.02 -35.76 -52.43
N TRP A 141 -22.49 -34.73 -51.73
CA TRP A 141 -22.45 -34.75 -50.28
C TRP A 141 -23.83 -34.51 -49.67
N ASN A 142 -24.04 -35.11 -48.49
CA ASN A 142 -25.26 -34.92 -47.74
C ASN A 142 -25.26 -33.55 -47.05
N TRP A 143 -25.48 -32.49 -47.84
CA TRP A 143 -25.47 -31.09 -47.42
C TRP A 143 -26.40 -30.79 -46.25
N SER A 144 -27.48 -31.56 -46.10
CA SER A 144 -28.41 -31.44 -44.98
C SER A 144 -27.78 -31.84 -43.65
N VAL A 145 -26.89 -32.84 -43.66
CA VAL A 145 -26.15 -33.31 -42.48
C VAL A 145 -24.99 -32.36 -42.19
N ILE A 146 -24.25 -31.96 -43.22
CA ILE A 146 -23.11 -31.02 -43.07
C ILE A 146 -23.60 -29.69 -42.47
N ARG A 147 -24.72 -29.14 -42.94
CA ARG A 147 -25.30 -27.89 -42.42
C ARG A 147 -25.71 -28.02 -40.94
N LYS A 148 -26.31 -29.14 -40.54
CA LYS A 148 -26.70 -29.39 -39.15
C LYS A 148 -25.46 -29.54 -38.24
N VAL A 149 -24.47 -30.31 -38.68
CA VAL A 149 -23.22 -30.52 -37.94
C VAL A 149 -22.47 -29.19 -37.76
N LEU A 150 -22.36 -28.38 -38.82
CA LEU A 150 -21.69 -27.08 -38.76
C LEU A 150 -22.42 -26.09 -37.83
N LEU A 151 -23.76 -26.10 -37.84
CA LEU A 151 -24.57 -25.30 -36.92
C LEU A 151 -24.36 -25.72 -35.45
N TRP A 152 -24.32 -27.02 -35.16
CA TRP A 152 -24.04 -27.51 -33.81
C TRP A 152 -22.60 -27.22 -33.35
N ILE A 153 -21.62 -27.27 -34.25
CA ILE A 153 -20.23 -26.88 -33.96
C ILE A 153 -20.14 -25.40 -33.60
N VAL A 154 -20.78 -24.52 -34.39
CA VAL A 154 -20.80 -23.07 -34.10
C VAL A 154 -21.52 -22.79 -32.78
N LEU A 155 -22.67 -23.44 -32.54
CA LEU A 155 -23.42 -23.26 -31.28
C LEU A 155 -22.61 -23.74 -30.08
N SER A 156 -21.92 -24.88 -30.20
CA SER A 156 -21.01 -25.37 -29.17
C SER A 156 -19.83 -24.42 -28.95
N GLY A 157 -19.28 -23.83 -30.01
CA GLY A 157 -18.21 -22.84 -29.93
C GLY A 157 -18.65 -21.58 -29.20
N LEU A 158 -19.85 -21.07 -29.48
CA LEU A 158 -20.42 -19.91 -28.78
C LEU A 158 -20.65 -20.20 -27.29
N ILE A 159 -21.15 -21.40 -26.95
CA ILE A 159 -21.32 -21.82 -25.54
C ILE A 159 -19.96 -21.92 -24.83
N ALA A 160 -18.94 -22.46 -25.51
CA ALA A 160 -17.59 -22.54 -24.95
C ALA A 160 -16.96 -21.15 -24.73
N CYS A 161 -17.11 -20.22 -25.68
CA CYS A 161 -16.68 -18.83 -25.52
C CYS A 161 -17.40 -18.13 -24.37
N LEU A 162 -18.73 -18.33 -24.25
CA LEU A 162 -19.51 -17.79 -23.14
C LEU A 162 -19.00 -18.34 -21.79
N GLY A 163 -18.75 -19.65 -21.72
CA GLY A 163 -18.18 -20.31 -20.55
C GLY A 163 -16.79 -19.77 -20.17
N ALA A 164 -15.94 -19.52 -21.16
CA ALA A 164 -14.62 -18.92 -20.94
C ALA A 164 -14.72 -17.46 -20.43
N ILE A 165 -15.63 -16.66 -21.00
CA ILE A 165 -15.88 -15.28 -20.54
C ILE A 165 -16.39 -15.27 -19.11
N ILE A 166 -17.37 -16.12 -18.78
CA ILE A 166 -17.90 -16.24 -17.42
C ILE A 166 -16.79 -16.70 -16.47
N GLY A 167 -16.00 -17.70 -16.85
CA GLY A 167 -14.85 -18.15 -16.07
C GLY A 167 -13.86 -17.02 -15.80
N MET A 168 -13.51 -16.23 -16.83
CA MET A 168 -12.62 -15.09 -16.69
C MET A 168 -13.20 -14.04 -15.73
N VAL A 169 -14.46 -13.64 -15.92
CA VAL A 169 -15.14 -12.66 -15.06
C VAL A 169 -15.21 -13.12 -13.60
N VAL A 170 -15.45 -14.40 -13.35
CA VAL A 170 -15.48 -14.97 -11.98
C VAL A 170 -14.09 -15.00 -11.35
N THR A 171 -13.03 -15.25 -12.13
CA THR A 171 -11.65 -15.30 -11.64
C THR A 171 -10.99 -13.93 -11.49
N ILE A 172 -11.54 -12.86 -12.07
CA ILE A 172 -10.99 -11.51 -11.93
C ILE A 172 -11.22 -11.03 -10.49
N PRO A 173 -10.16 -10.67 -9.74
CA PRO A 173 -10.32 -10.12 -8.41
C PRO A 173 -11.07 -8.79 -8.49
N LYS A 174 -12.02 -8.57 -7.56
CA LYS A 174 -12.78 -7.31 -7.46
C LYS A 174 -11.86 -6.11 -7.24
N GLU A 175 -10.72 -6.32 -6.58
CA GLU A 175 -9.71 -5.30 -6.33
C GLU A 175 -8.30 -5.87 -6.57
N CYS A 176 -7.50 -5.18 -7.40
CA CYS A 176 -6.07 -5.47 -7.54
C CYS A 176 -5.30 -4.81 -6.38
N ASN A 177 -5.43 -5.32 -5.16
CA ASN A 177 -4.58 -4.93 -4.03
C ASN A 177 -3.47 -5.96 -3.87
N PRO A 178 -2.20 -5.55 -3.65
CA PRO A 178 -1.15 -6.50 -3.30
C PRO A 178 -1.51 -7.17 -1.97
N ASP A 179 -1.23 -8.46 -1.88
CA ASP A 179 -1.37 -9.19 -0.61
C ASP A 179 -0.26 -8.73 0.32
N LEU A 180 -0.65 -8.17 1.47
CA LEU A 180 0.27 -7.58 2.44
C LEU A 180 0.10 -8.27 3.80
N PRO A 181 1.20 -8.47 4.54
CA PRO A 181 1.14 -8.85 5.94
C PRO A 181 0.23 -7.92 6.76
N TRP A 182 -0.35 -8.45 7.83
CA TRP A 182 -1.35 -7.74 8.65
C TRP A 182 -0.89 -6.39 9.19
N TYR A 183 0.42 -6.17 9.33
CA TYR A 183 1.00 -4.94 9.88
C TYR A 183 1.33 -3.88 8.82
N GLN A 184 1.51 -4.27 7.55
CA GLN A 184 1.97 -3.35 6.50
C GLN A 184 0.82 -2.47 6.02
N GLY A 185 0.99 -1.15 6.14
CA GLY A 185 0.01 -0.19 5.68
C GLY A 185 -1.14 0.12 6.66
N LYS A 186 -1.10 -0.49 7.85
CA LYS A 186 -2.11 -0.30 8.89
C LYS A 186 -1.82 0.88 9.82
N VAL A 187 -2.76 1.14 10.71
CA VAL A 187 -2.67 2.12 11.80
C VAL A 187 -2.53 1.39 13.13
N PHE A 188 -1.49 1.72 13.87
CA PHE A 188 -1.21 1.23 15.22
C PHE A 188 -1.66 2.30 16.22
N TYR A 189 -2.16 1.85 17.36
CA TYR A 189 -2.56 2.74 18.46
C TYR A 189 -1.70 2.42 19.68
N GLU A 190 -0.84 3.36 20.06
CA GLU A 190 0.09 3.24 21.17
C GLU A 190 -0.57 3.71 22.47
N VAL A 191 -0.65 2.82 23.46
CA VAL A 191 -1.36 3.03 24.71
C VAL A 191 -0.43 2.81 25.90
N PHE A 192 -0.44 3.76 26.83
CA PHE A 192 0.06 3.56 28.17
C PHE A 192 -1.09 3.18 29.12
N PRO A 193 -1.20 1.93 29.59
CA PRO A 193 -2.39 1.43 30.27
C PRO A 193 -2.79 2.23 31.51
N ALA A 194 -1.82 2.62 32.34
CA ALA A 194 -2.07 3.34 33.60
C ALA A 194 -2.74 4.70 33.42
N SER A 195 -2.59 5.35 32.26
CA SER A 195 -3.19 6.66 31.97
C SER A 195 -4.37 6.57 31.01
N PHE A 196 -4.77 5.37 30.60
CA PHE A 196 -5.80 5.21 29.59
C PHE A 196 -7.21 5.16 30.18
N LYS A 197 -7.53 4.15 30.98
CA LYS A 197 -8.86 4.03 31.60
C LYS A 197 -8.82 3.20 32.88
N ASP A 198 -9.29 3.78 33.96
CA ASP A 198 -9.53 3.10 35.23
C ASP A 198 -10.89 2.36 35.20
N SER A 199 -10.91 1.12 35.69
CA SER A 199 -12.12 0.29 35.80
C SER A 199 -12.54 -0.05 37.23
N ASN A 200 -11.64 0.09 38.22
CA ASN A 200 -11.83 -0.32 39.61
C ASN A 200 -11.93 0.88 40.57
N HIS A 201 -11.73 2.10 40.07
CA HIS A 201 -11.77 3.36 40.82
C HIS A 201 -10.63 3.48 41.85
N ASP A 202 -9.41 3.08 41.48
CA ASP A 202 -8.20 3.29 42.28
C ASP A 202 -7.35 4.48 41.80
N GLY A 203 -7.75 5.14 40.72
CA GLY A 203 -7.06 6.29 40.13
C GLY A 203 -6.02 5.90 39.08
N THR A 204 -5.77 4.60 38.85
CA THR A 204 -4.83 4.08 37.86
C THR A 204 -5.58 3.27 36.80
N GLY A 205 -5.19 3.43 35.54
CA GLY A 205 -5.75 2.65 34.45
C GLY A 205 -5.35 1.18 34.53
N ASP A 206 -6.26 0.28 34.18
CA ASP A 206 -6.06 -1.17 34.24
C ASP A 206 -6.42 -1.86 32.92
N LEU A 207 -6.05 -3.14 32.78
CA LEU A 207 -6.30 -3.89 31.54
C LEU A 207 -7.81 -4.03 31.25
N LYS A 208 -8.65 -4.09 32.30
CA LYS A 208 -10.12 -4.14 32.16
C LYS A 208 -10.69 -2.84 31.63
N GLY A 209 -10.13 -1.70 32.04
CA GLY A 209 -10.49 -0.39 31.53
C GLY A 209 -10.15 -0.26 30.05
N LEU A 210 -8.99 -0.79 29.63
CA LEU A 210 -8.63 -0.89 28.21
C LEU A 210 -9.62 -1.76 27.42
N ILE A 211 -10.02 -2.94 27.94
CA ILE A 211 -11.04 -3.80 27.31
C ILE A 211 -12.34 -3.02 27.04
N LYS A 212 -12.81 -2.23 28.01
CA LYS A 212 -14.03 -1.41 27.88
C LYS A 212 -13.94 -0.34 26.78
N LYS A 213 -12.75 -0.02 26.29
CA LYS A 213 -12.49 1.02 25.28
C LYS A 213 -11.94 0.44 23.98
N LEU A 214 -11.93 -0.88 23.79
CA LEU A 214 -11.53 -1.49 22.51
C LEU A 214 -12.41 -1.05 21.34
N ASP A 215 -13.71 -0.84 21.58
CA ASP A 215 -14.64 -0.35 20.55
C ASP A 215 -14.25 1.07 20.07
N TYR A 216 -13.77 1.92 20.99
CA TYR A 216 -13.27 3.26 20.64
C TYR A 216 -12.04 3.19 19.73
N ILE A 217 -11.09 2.29 20.03
CA ILE A 217 -9.88 2.08 19.24
C ILE A 217 -10.23 1.52 17.86
N GLN A 218 -11.18 0.58 17.79
CA GLN A 218 -11.65 0.02 16.53
C GLN A 218 -12.38 1.06 15.67
N GLU A 219 -13.23 1.89 16.26
CA GLU A 219 -13.91 3.00 15.57
C GLU A 219 -12.94 4.06 15.05
N LEU A 220 -11.80 4.26 15.71
CA LEU A 220 -10.72 5.11 15.19
C LEU A 220 -10.14 4.55 13.88
N GLY A 221 -10.23 3.23 13.68
CA GLY A 221 -9.67 2.50 12.55
C GLY A 221 -8.28 1.94 12.81
N ALA A 222 -7.84 1.86 14.07
CA ALA A 222 -6.60 1.18 14.41
C ALA A 222 -6.76 -0.34 14.18
N SER A 223 -5.76 -0.95 13.54
CA SER A 223 -5.73 -2.40 13.29
C SER A 223 -4.86 -3.14 14.29
N ALA A 224 -4.03 -2.42 15.05
CA ALA A 224 -3.17 -2.99 16.07
C ALA A 224 -3.06 -2.07 17.28
N ILE A 225 -2.90 -2.66 18.45
CA ILE A 225 -2.67 -1.95 19.71
C ILE A 225 -1.25 -2.25 20.14
N ARG A 226 -0.47 -1.20 20.41
CA ARG A 226 0.84 -1.30 21.02
C ARG A 226 0.71 -0.94 22.50
N LEU A 227 0.99 -1.89 23.38
CA LEU A 227 0.96 -1.67 24.83
C LEU A 227 2.35 -1.40 25.37
N ASN A 228 2.44 -0.29 26.09
CA ASN A 228 3.68 0.15 26.69
C ASN A 228 3.82 -0.42 28.11
N TYR A 229 5.01 -0.96 28.42
CA TYR A 229 5.48 -1.37 29.75
C TYR A 229 4.40 -1.91 30.71
N ILE A 230 3.95 -3.15 30.50
CA ILE A 230 2.95 -3.81 31.38
C ILE A 230 3.57 -4.63 32.53
N TYR A 231 4.90 -4.66 32.59
CA TYR A 231 5.67 -5.57 33.44
C TYR A 231 5.76 -5.08 34.88
N GLN A 232 5.98 -6.01 35.80
CA GLN A 232 6.16 -5.69 37.21
C GLN A 232 7.37 -4.78 37.43
N ALA A 233 7.14 -3.59 37.95
CA ALA A 233 8.17 -2.61 38.26
C ALA A 233 8.31 -2.40 39.77
N GLN A 234 9.41 -1.79 40.21
CA GLN A 234 9.60 -1.46 41.63
C GLN A 234 8.48 -0.54 42.15
N LYS A 235 8.07 0.44 41.33
CA LYS A 235 6.97 1.35 41.61
C LYS A 235 6.25 1.72 40.31
N TYR A 236 5.16 1.04 39.99
CA TYR A 236 4.33 1.38 38.84
C TYR A 236 3.20 2.34 39.25
N PRO A 237 2.80 3.32 38.41
CA PRO A 237 3.34 3.69 37.10
C PRO A 237 4.54 4.67 37.13
N ASP A 238 4.89 5.28 38.27
CA ASP A 238 5.93 6.34 38.35
C ASP A 238 7.31 5.91 37.81
N GLN A 239 7.71 4.66 38.05
CA GLN A 239 9.00 4.08 37.66
C GLN A 239 8.80 2.85 36.78
N TYR A 240 7.93 2.96 35.77
CA TYR A 240 7.61 1.85 34.84
C TYR A 240 8.84 1.27 34.11
N PHE A 241 9.92 2.04 33.99
CA PHE A 241 11.18 1.62 33.36
C PHE A 241 12.04 0.72 34.27
N ASN A 242 11.85 0.75 35.60
CA ASN A 242 12.62 -0.03 36.55
C ASN A 242 11.96 -1.39 36.81
N ILE A 243 12.13 -2.29 35.83
CA ILE A 243 11.44 -3.58 35.77
C ILE A 243 12.14 -4.61 36.66
N THR A 244 11.34 -5.31 37.45
CA THR A 244 11.77 -6.41 38.32
C THR A 244 11.62 -7.78 37.67
N SER A 245 10.58 -7.95 36.83
CA SER A 245 10.29 -9.19 36.11
C SER A 245 9.67 -8.87 34.76
N THR A 246 10.18 -9.47 33.67
CA THR A 246 9.67 -9.29 32.29
C THR A 246 8.58 -10.29 31.91
N VAL A 247 8.21 -11.19 32.83
CA VAL A 247 7.22 -12.26 32.64
C VAL A 247 5.94 -11.99 33.43
N GLU A 248 6.05 -11.26 34.54
CA GLU A 248 4.90 -10.91 35.39
C GLU A 248 4.32 -9.55 35.03
N ILE A 249 2.99 -9.44 35.11
CA ILE A 249 2.25 -8.19 34.93
C ILE A 249 2.25 -7.42 36.26
N ASP A 250 2.36 -6.10 36.20
CA ASP A 250 2.24 -5.28 37.41
C ASP A 250 0.85 -5.44 38.07
N ARG A 251 0.85 -5.56 39.41
CA ARG A 251 -0.38 -5.82 40.18
C ARG A 251 -1.40 -4.70 40.09
N SER A 252 -0.94 -3.46 39.83
CA SER A 252 -1.82 -2.31 39.63
C SER A 252 -2.62 -2.41 38.32
N LEU A 253 -2.06 -3.02 37.28
CA LEU A 253 -2.72 -3.19 35.98
C LEU A 253 -3.68 -4.38 35.93
N GLY A 254 -3.43 -5.39 36.77
CA GLY A 254 -4.29 -6.58 36.90
C GLY A 254 -3.50 -7.87 36.99
N VAL A 255 -4.13 -8.97 36.54
CA VAL A 255 -3.52 -10.32 36.54
C VAL A 255 -3.42 -10.89 35.13
N ILE A 256 -2.62 -11.95 34.93
CA ILE A 256 -2.46 -12.62 33.63
C ILE A 256 -3.78 -13.08 33.00
N LYS A 257 -4.80 -13.39 33.83
CA LYS A 257 -6.14 -13.71 33.33
C LYS A 257 -6.78 -12.52 32.61
N ASP A 258 -6.69 -11.33 33.19
CA ASP A 258 -7.23 -10.11 32.59
C ASP A 258 -6.52 -9.79 31.27
N PHE A 259 -5.22 -10.11 31.16
CA PHE A 259 -4.47 -10.00 29.92
C PHE A 259 -4.90 -11.00 28.84
N ARG A 260 -5.17 -12.25 29.21
CA ARG A 260 -5.73 -13.25 28.27
C ARG A 260 -7.12 -12.82 27.77
N ASP A 261 -7.94 -12.27 28.67
CA ASP A 261 -9.25 -11.73 28.31
C ASP A 261 -9.08 -10.55 27.33
N LEU A 262 -8.11 -9.66 27.56
CA LEU A 262 -7.77 -8.58 26.63
C LEU A 262 -7.36 -9.10 25.25
N ILE A 263 -6.44 -10.07 25.17
CA ILE A 263 -6.02 -10.64 23.88
C ILE A 263 -7.19 -11.25 23.12
N ASN A 264 -8.04 -12.02 23.80
CA ASN A 264 -9.21 -12.62 23.15
C ASN A 264 -10.16 -11.55 22.60
N GLU A 265 -10.43 -10.49 23.37
CA GLU A 265 -11.30 -9.38 22.93
C GLU A 265 -10.71 -8.54 21.79
N VAL A 266 -9.38 -8.39 21.76
CA VAL A 266 -8.65 -7.74 20.66
C VAL A 266 -8.73 -8.58 19.38
N HIS A 267 -8.45 -9.88 19.47
CA HIS A 267 -8.51 -10.80 18.34
C HIS A 267 -9.94 -10.99 17.81
N ASN A 268 -10.95 -11.01 18.68
CA ASN A 268 -12.38 -11.05 18.29
C ASN A 268 -12.78 -9.87 17.40
N ARG A 269 -12.06 -8.74 17.50
CA ARG A 269 -12.27 -7.53 16.70
C ARG A 269 -11.37 -7.45 15.46
N ASN A 270 -10.66 -8.53 15.12
CA ASN A 270 -9.65 -8.57 14.07
C ASN A 270 -8.54 -7.51 14.22
N MET A 271 -8.23 -7.15 15.47
CA MET A 271 -7.07 -6.32 15.79
C MET A 271 -5.94 -7.19 16.31
N SER A 272 -4.72 -6.69 16.23
CA SER A 272 -3.51 -7.37 16.74
C SER A 272 -2.95 -6.67 17.97
N LEU A 273 -2.25 -7.41 18.83
CA LEU A 273 -1.62 -6.86 20.04
C LEU A 273 -0.08 -6.97 19.95
N VAL A 274 0.59 -5.83 20.13
CA VAL A 274 2.05 -5.71 20.20
C VAL A 274 2.46 -5.25 21.59
N LEU A 275 3.47 -5.88 22.16
CA LEU A 275 4.03 -5.49 23.46
C LEU A 275 5.37 -4.80 23.31
N ASP A 276 5.57 -3.71 24.05
CA ASP A 276 6.91 -3.20 24.32
C ASP A 276 7.64 -4.21 25.19
N LEU A 277 8.81 -4.67 24.77
CA LEU A 277 9.67 -5.58 25.51
C LEU A 277 11.08 -4.97 25.62
N PRO A 278 11.54 -4.62 26.83
CA PRO A 278 12.91 -4.16 27.04
C PRO A 278 13.88 -5.32 26.89
N VAL A 279 14.93 -5.07 26.13
CA VAL A 279 16.04 -6.00 25.98
C VAL A 279 16.96 -5.82 27.19
N VAL A 280 16.98 -6.80 28.07
CA VAL A 280 17.81 -6.77 29.28
C VAL A 280 19.16 -7.43 29.04
N SER A 281 19.16 -8.52 28.27
CA SER A 281 20.37 -9.25 27.93
C SER A 281 20.27 -9.86 26.53
N MET A 282 21.43 -10.04 25.92
CA MET A 282 21.62 -10.84 24.71
C MET A 282 22.69 -11.88 24.99
N THR A 283 22.28 -13.06 25.47
CA THR A 283 23.24 -14.14 25.73
C THR A 283 22.87 -15.41 24.97
N ASN A 284 23.89 -16.03 24.38
CA ASN A 284 23.73 -17.32 23.71
C ASN A 284 23.44 -18.41 24.75
N SER A 285 22.26 -19.04 24.69
CA SER A 285 22.06 -20.33 25.37
C SER A 285 23.04 -21.42 24.87
N ASP A 286 23.60 -21.25 23.67
CA ASP A 286 24.63 -22.12 23.09
C ASP A 286 26.05 -21.88 23.65
N ALA A 287 26.31 -20.76 24.35
CA ALA A 287 27.58 -20.58 25.07
C ALA A 287 27.71 -21.53 26.28
N LEU A 288 26.62 -22.17 26.67
CA LEU A 288 26.59 -23.25 27.66
C LEU A 288 27.12 -24.59 27.12
N GLY A 289 27.51 -24.66 25.85
CA GLY A 289 28.05 -25.88 25.24
C GLY A 289 29.57 -26.08 25.40
N ASN A 290 30.35 -25.04 25.74
CA ASN A 290 31.82 -25.13 25.69
C ASN A 290 32.61 -24.35 26.77
N TYR A 291 31.98 -23.76 27.78
CA TYR A 291 32.69 -23.19 28.93
C TYR A 291 32.41 -23.99 30.21
N THR A 292 33.07 -25.14 30.36
CA THR A 292 33.19 -25.84 31.65
C THR A 292 34.22 -25.23 32.59
N GLN A 293 34.79 -24.06 32.31
CA GLN A 293 35.82 -23.46 33.17
C GLN A 293 35.70 -21.94 33.20
N ALA A 294 34.98 -21.44 34.22
CA ALA A 294 35.48 -20.44 35.17
C ALA A 294 34.33 -19.84 36.01
N VAL A 295 33.72 -20.64 36.89
CA VAL A 295 33.12 -20.11 38.12
C VAL A 295 33.60 -21.00 39.27
N LEU A 296 34.74 -20.61 39.85
CA LEU A 296 35.17 -21.10 41.16
C LEU A 296 34.42 -20.29 42.21
N ILE A 297 33.20 -20.69 42.56
CA ILE A 297 32.61 -20.42 43.88
C ILE A 297 31.87 -21.68 44.35
N SER A 298 32.19 -22.06 45.57
CA SER A 298 31.67 -23.14 46.39
C SER A 298 30.17 -23.43 46.23
N ASN A 299 29.87 -24.72 46.10
CA ASN A 299 28.64 -25.44 46.48
C ASN A 299 27.28 -24.89 45.99
N GLU A 300 26.67 -25.71 45.12
CA GLU A 300 25.22 -25.90 44.96
C GLU A 300 24.42 -24.78 44.28
N THR A 301 24.42 -24.77 42.95
CA THR A 301 23.26 -25.02 42.05
C THR A 301 23.66 -24.63 40.63
N VAL A 302 23.60 -25.57 39.68
CA VAL A 302 23.73 -25.24 38.26
C VAL A 302 22.43 -24.57 37.84
N THR A 303 22.36 -23.25 37.97
CA THR A 303 21.29 -22.47 37.35
C THR A 303 21.63 -22.36 35.86
N ASN A 304 20.82 -22.99 35.01
CA ASN A 304 20.83 -22.67 33.59
C ASN A 304 20.51 -21.17 33.49
N VAL A 305 21.50 -20.33 33.19
CA VAL A 305 21.30 -18.90 32.96
C VAL A 305 20.56 -18.75 31.64
N VAL A 306 19.24 -18.89 31.69
CA VAL A 306 18.35 -18.62 30.56
C VAL A 306 18.27 -17.11 30.44
N ASP A 307 18.62 -16.58 29.27
CA ASP A 307 18.49 -15.15 28.95
C ASP A 307 17.06 -14.66 29.32
N PRO A 308 16.92 -13.68 30.22
CA PRO A 308 15.62 -13.17 30.66
C PRO A 308 14.78 -12.65 29.48
N THR A 309 15.42 -12.07 28.46
CA THR A 309 14.73 -11.57 27.26
C THR A 309 14.16 -12.73 26.45
N TYR A 310 14.96 -13.80 26.27
CA TYR A 310 14.52 -15.02 25.57
C TYR A 310 13.34 -15.69 26.30
N ALA A 311 13.41 -15.78 27.62
CA ALA A 311 12.33 -16.35 28.44
C ALA A 311 11.04 -15.55 28.30
N ALA A 312 11.12 -14.21 28.34
CA ALA A 312 9.98 -13.33 28.15
C ALA A 312 9.37 -13.49 26.74
N LEU A 313 10.18 -13.44 25.68
CA LEU A 313 9.70 -13.63 24.31
C LEU A 313 8.96 -14.95 24.14
N LYS A 314 9.51 -16.04 24.69
CA LYS A 314 8.88 -17.37 24.63
C LYS A 314 7.55 -17.40 25.38
N PHE A 315 7.50 -16.80 26.57
CA PHE A 315 6.30 -16.74 27.39
C PHE A 315 5.19 -15.95 26.68
N TRP A 316 5.46 -14.71 26.27
CA TRP A 316 4.46 -13.86 25.64
C TRP A 316 4.03 -14.36 24.25
N ALA A 317 4.94 -15.01 23.51
CA ALA A 317 4.57 -15.68 22.26
C ALA A 317 3.57 -16.82 22.50
N SER A 318 3.69 -17.55 23.62
CA SER A 318 2.74 -18.60 24.02
C SER A 318 1.38 -18.04 24.46
N GLU A 319 1.35 -16.83 25.01
CA GLU A 319 0.14 -16.08 25.35
C GLU A 319 -0.55 -15.42 24.13
N LYS A 320 -0.15 -15.79 22.91
CA LYS A 320 -0.72 -15.32 21.62
C LYS A 320 -0.51 -13.83 21.30
N VAL A 321 0.52 -13.19 21.83
CA VAL A 321 0.91 -11.82 21.42
C VAL A 321 1.40 -11.78 19.97
N ASP A 322 0.96 -10.82 19.16
CA ASP A 322 1.24 -10.79 17.71
C ASP A 322 2.57 -10.13 17.34
N GLY A 323 3.16 -9.35 18.24
CA GLY A 323 4.46 -8.71 17.97
C GLY A 323 5.13 -8.15 19.21
N PHE A 324 6.41 -7.81 19.04
CA PHE A 324 7.23 -7.22 20.09
C PHE A 324 7.97 -5.99 19.57
N TYR A 325 7.89 -4.90 20.31
CA TYR A 325 8.81 -3.78 20.13
C TYR A 325 10.01 -4.01 21.05
N LEU A 326 11.18 -4.21 20.45
CA LEU A 326 12.42 -4.42 21.20
C LEU A 326 12.99 -3.07 21.62
N LYS A 327 12.73 -2.68 22.87
CA LYS A 327 13.24 -1.45 23.48
C LYS A 327 14.71 -1.65 23.90
N ASP A 328 15.48 -0.58 23.86
CA ASP A 328 16.91 -0.53 24.24
C ASP A 328 17.83 -1.42 23.40
N LEU A 329 17.37 -1.85 22.21
CA LEU A 329 18.14 -2.70 21.30
C LEU A 329 19.44 -2.03 20.87
N GLU A 330 19.46 -0.69 20.78
CA GLU A 330 20.63 0.13 20.49
C GLU A 330 21.82 -0.13 21.41
N ASN A 331 21.59 -0.55 22.65
CA ASN A 331 22.66 -0.80 23.61
C ASN A 331 23.43 -2.09 23.29
N PHE A 332 22.82 -3.01 22.53
CA PHE A 332 23.36 -4.34 22.24
C PHE A 332 23.85 -4.50 20.80
N VAL A 333 23.73 -3.47 19.96
CA VAL A 333 24.15 -3.53 18.54
C VAL A 333 25.64 -3.84 18.37
N ASP A 334 26.47 -3.43 19.31
CA ASP A 334 27.92 -3.65 19.29
C ASP A 334 28.34 -5.04 19.83
N ASP A 335 27.39 -5.82 20.35
CA ASP A 335 27.65 -7.15 20.88
C ASP A 335 27.96 -8.13 19.74
N VAL A 336 29.01 -8.93 19.92
CA VAL A 336 29.41 -10.00 18.99
C VAL A 336 28.28 -11.01 18.78
N THR A 337 27.41 -11.20 19.78
CA THR A 337 26.31 -12.17 19.71
C THR A 337 25.05 -11.61 19.05
N PHE A 338 24.95 -10.29 18.84
CA PHE A 338 23.75 -9.59 18.38
C PHE A 338 23.06 -10.28 17.20
N GLY A 339 23.83 -10.53 16.13
CA GLY A 339 23.27 -11.09 14.90
C GLY A 339 22.72 -12.51 15.07
N ARG A 340 23.41 -13.36 15.85
CA ARG A 340 22.98 -14.74 16.11
C ARG A 340 21.75 -14.76 17.01
N THR A 341 21.76 -13.97 18.09
CA THR A 341 20.66 -13.88 19.05
C THR A 341 19.37 -13.42 18.37
N LEU A 342 19.43 -12.36 17.55
CA LEU A 342 18.26 -11.86 16.83
C LEU A 342 17.70 -12.88 15.83
N GLN A 343 18.59 -13.66 15.17
CA GLN A 343 18.17 -14.75 14.30
C GLN A 343 17.47 -15.87 15.07
N ILE A 344 17.99 -16.28 16.23
CA ILE A 344 17.39 -17.30 17.08
C ILE A 344 16.00 -16.83 17.56
N TRP A 345 15.89 -15.59 18.01
CA TRP A 345 14.61 -15.02 18.45
C TRP A 345 13.57 -15.02 17.33
N LYS A 346 13.95 -14.58 16.13
CA LYS A 346 13.03 -14.57 14.97
C LYS A 346 12.62 -15.99 14.56
N GLN A 347 13.54 -16.96 14.61
CA GLN A 347 13.23 -18.36 14.32
C GLN A 347 12.28 -18.97 15.36
N MET A 348 12.43 -18.62 16.64
CA MET A 348 11.61 -19.13 17.73
C MET A 348 10.16 -18.63 17.67
N ILE A 349 10.00 -17.35 17.37
CA ILE A 349 8.71 -16.65 17.35
C ILE A 349 7.90 -16.96 16.08
N GLY A 350 8.58 -17.30 14.99
CA GLY A 350 7.98 -17.63 13.70
C GLY A 350 7.71 -16.40 12.83
N SER A 351 7.26 -16.65 11.59
CA SER A 351 7.08 -15.61 10.57
C SER A 351 5.82 -14.76 10.75
N ASN A 352 4.82 -15.23 11.50
CA ASN A 352 3.55 -14.51 11.67
C ASN A 352 3.65 -13.31 12.64
N LYS A 353 4.63 -13.35 13.55
CA LYS A 353 4.82 -12.34 14.59
C LYS A 353 5.93 -11.37 14.20
N ILE A 354 5.76 -10.11 14.61
CA ILE A 354 6.60 -9.01 14.15
C ILE A 354 7.59 -8.51 15.21
N PHE A 355 8.71 -7.98 14.74
CA PHE A 355 9.63 -7.18 15.53
C PHE A 355 9.66 -5.73 15.05
N ILE A 356 9.58 -4.83 16.02
CA ILE A 356 9.73 -3.38 15.85
C ILE A 356 10.98 -2.94 16.61
N THR A 357 11.75 -2.02 16.02
CA THR A 357 12.94 -1.43 16.64
C THR A 357 12.91 0.08 16.58
N SER A 358 13.64 0.72 17.50
CA SER A 358 13.94 2.15 17.47
C SER A 358 14.82 2.53 16.27
N GLU A 359 14.68 3.77 15.80
CA GLU A 359 15.60 4.37 14.83
C GLU A 359 17.04 4.45 15.35
N ALA A 360 17.23 4.67 16.65
CA ALA A 360 18.56 4.72 17.28
C ALA A 360 19.36 3.43 17.07
N ALA A 361 18.70 2.26 17.15
CA ALA A 361 19.35 0.98 16.88
C ALA A 361 19.77 0.85 15.40
N TYR A 362 18.94 1.37 14.49
CA TYR A 362 19.24 1.38 13.06
C TYR A 362 20.40 2.32 12.71
N GLU A 363 20.47 3.52 13.30
CA GLU A 363 21.56 4.49 13.07
C GLU A 363 22.90 3.99 13.64
N LYS A 364 22.86 3.25 14.75
CA LYS A 364 24.05 2.68 15.37
C LYS A 364 24.58 1.45 14.63
N ALA A 365 23.70 0.66 14.01
CA ALA A 365 24.09 -0.56 13.32
C ALA A 365 24.94 -0.31 12.07
N LYS A 366 26.11 -0.95 12.01
CA LYS A 366 27.05 -0.85 10.88
C LYS A 366 27.51 -2.24 10.43
N GLY A 367 27.81 -2.37 9.13
CA GLY A 367 28.33 -3.61 8.55
C GLY A 367 27.39 -4.81 8.69
N ASP A 368 27.88 -5.89 9.29
CA ASP A 368 27.14 -7.15 9.43
C ASP A 368 25.92 -7.00 10.35
N ALA A 369 26.03 -6.23 11.44
CA ALA A 369 24.91 -5.98 12.34
C ALA A 369 23.74 -5.31 11.62
N LEU A 370 24.03 -4.36 10.72
CA LEU A 370 23.01 -3.69 9.91
C LEU A 370 22.32 -4.67 8.95
N ASN A 371 23.07 -5.55 8.29
CA ASN A 371 22.51 -6.55 7.40
C ASN A 371 21.59 -7.52 8.14
N VAL A 372 21.99 -7.95 9.34
CA VAL A 372 21.16 -8.83 10.17
C VAL A 372 19.90 -8.10 10.62
N LEU A 373 20.04 -6.86 11.12
CA LEU A 373 18.91 -6.01 11.53
C LEU A 373 17.90 -5.84 10.39
N LEU A 374 18.35 -5.44 9.20
CA LEU A 374 17.50 -5.26 8.02
C LEU A 374 16.82 -6.56 7.56
N SER A 375 17.42 -7.72 7.82
CA SER A 375 16.87 -9.01 7.41
C SER A 375 15.92 -9.66 8.41
N ARG A 376 16.05 -9.34 9.71
CA ARG A 376 15.29 -10.00 10.79
C ARG A 376 14.20 -9.13 11.40
N ILE A 377 14.33 -7.81 11.28
CA ILE A 377 13.34 -6.86 11.78
C ILE A 377 12.27 -6.61 10.69
N ASP A 378 11.03 -6.38 11.13
CA ASP A 378 9.88 -6.19 10.25
C ASP A 378 9.51 -4.71 10.14
N LEU A 379 9.62 -3.95 11.23
CA LEU A 379 9.30 -2.53 11.31
C LEU A 379 10.43 -1.73 11.98
N ILE A 380 10.75 -0.55 11.43
CA ILE A 380 11.63 0.44 12.06
C ILE A 380 10.79 1.66 12.41
N ASP A 381 10.83 2.04 13.68
CA ASP A 381 10.10 3.15 14.28
C ASP A 381 10.88 4.45 14.07
N ILE A 382 10.33 5.32 13.21
CA ILE A 382 10.93 6.60 12.82
C ILE A 382 10.08 7.73 13.39
N HIS A 383 10.73 8.56 14.20
CA HIS A 383 10.11 9.72 14.81
C HIS A 383 10.14 10.94 13.87
N LEU A 384 9.02 11.63 13.79
CA LEU A 384 8.86 12.88 13.06
C LEU A 384 8.72 14.03 14.06
N ASP A 385 9.61 15.01 13.98
CA ASP A 385 9.57 16.21 14.79
C ASP A 385 9.44 17.48 13.95
N LEU A 386 8.92 18.54 14.56
CA LEU A 386 8.77 19.86 13.94
C LEU A 386 9.80 20.89 14.44
N ASN A 387 10.82 20.47 15.18
CA ASN A 387 11.76 21.39 15.82
C ASN A 387 12.49 22.31 14.81
N ASN A 388 12.74 21.80 13.59
CA ASN A 388 13.38 22.53 12.49
C ASN A 388 12.38 23.11 11.47
N GLY A 389 11.10 23.22 11.84
CA GLY A 389 10.04 23.66 10.94
C GLY A 389 9.71 22.66 9.83
N ILE A 390 8.98 23.12 8.81
CA ILE A 390 8.47 22.27 7.72
C ILE A 390 9.59 21.82 6.79
N SER A 391 10.56 22.69 6.51
CA SER A 391 11.73 22.34 5.70
C SER A 391 12.56 21.22 6.35
N GLY A 392 12.66 21.22 7.68
CA GLY A 392 13.25 20.14 8.47
C GLY A 392 12.47 18.83 8.32
N LEU A 393 11.15 18.88 8.51
CA LEU A 393 10.26 17.72 8.34
C LEU A 393 10.37 17.13 6.92
N LYS A 394 10.33 17.97 5.90
CA LYS A 394 10.50 17.58 4.49
C LYS A 394 11.84 16.90 4.27
N THR A 395 12.93 17.49 4.75
CA THR A 395 14.28 16.94 4.62
C THR A 395 14.38 15.58 5.31
N ARG A 396 13.78 15.43 6.50
CA ARG A 396 13.74 14.16 7.24
C ARG A 396 13.02 13.07 6.45
N ILE A 397 11.81 13.35 5.95
CA ILE A 397 11.03 12.41 5.14
C ILE A 397 11.79 12.04 3.86
N ASP A 398 12.39 13.02 3.18
CA ASP A 398 13.17 12.80 1.96
C ASP A 398 14.40 11.90 2.19
N ASN A 399 15.10 12.10 3.31
CA ASN A 399 16.27 11.30 3.68
C ASN A 399 15.89 9.85 3.94
N VAL A 400 14.77 9.63 4.60
CA VAL A 400 14.23 8.29 4.88
C VAL A 400 13.83 7.61 3.57
N ILE A 401 13.08 8.27 2.68
CA ILE A 401 12.64 7.73 1.38
C ILE A 401 13.81 7.47 0.42
N LYS A 402 14.84 8.32 0.42
CA LYS A 402 16.06 8.13 -0.38
C LYS A 402 17.05 7.15 0.27
N GLY A 403 16.80 6.77 1.53
CA GLY A 403 17.66 5.92 2.33
C GLY A 403 17.67 4.45 1.90
N PRO A 404 18.57 3.64 2.48
CA PRO A 404 18.76 2.25 2.10
C PRO A 404 17.54 1.39 2.43
N LEU A 405 16.68 1.83 3.36
CA LEU A 405 15.43 1.15 3.67
C LEU A 405 14.61 0.92 2.39
N TRP A 406 14.52 1.91 1.49
CA TRP A 406 13.76 1.83 0.23
C TRP A 406 14.50 1.14 -0.92
N SER A 407 15.73 0.67 -0.71
CA SER A 407 16.50 0.03 -1.79
C SER A 407 15.96 -1.34 -2.18
N LYS A 408 15.49 -2.14 -1.21
CA LYS A 408 15.03 -3.52 -1.44
C LYS A 408 13.61 -3.73 -0.90
N PRO A 409 12.77 -4.53 -1.57
CA PRO A 409 11.38 -4.73 -1.17
C PRO A 409 11.25 -5.47 0.16
N HIS A 410 12.17 -6.39 0.44
CA HIS A 410 12.18 -7.24 1.63
C HIS A 410 12.90 -6.60 2.83
N TYR A 411 13.31 -5.34 2.77
CA TYR A 411 13.81 -4.61 3.94
C TYR A 411 12.68 -4.22 4.90
N PRO A 412 12.99 -3.83 6.14
CA PRO A 412 11.98 -3.50 7.13
C PRO A 412 11.09 -2.38 6.61
N TRP A 413 9.81 -2.49 6.97
CA TRP A 413 8.81 -1.49 6.67
C TRP A 413 8.99 -0.31 7.62
N VAL A 414 8.63 0.90 7.18
CA VAL A 414 8.73 2.07 8.05
C VAL A 414 7.47 2.22 8.86
N HIS A 415 7.67 2.44 10.15
CA HIS A 415 6.66 2.76 11.14
C HIS A 415 6.86 4.21 11.54
N TRP A 416 5.94 5.08 11.13
CA TRP A 416 5.99 6.50 11.47
C TRP A 416 5.35 6.72 12.83
N ASN A 417 5.93 7.61 13.61
CA ASN A 417 5.30 8.18 14.80
C ASN A 417 5.62 9.67 14.88
N ILE A 418 4.71 10.46 15.46
CA ILE A 418 4.98 11.86 15.82
C ILE A 418 4.95 12.04 17.35
N GLY A 419 4.29 11.15 18.09
CA GLY A 419 4.25 11.14 19.55
C GLY A 419 4.68 9.78 20.11
N SER A 420 5.32 9.77 21.27
CA SER A 420 5.58 8.57 22.05
C SER A 420 5.79 8.95 23.52
N ILE A 421 6.03 7.98 24.40
CA ILE A 421 6.30 8.22 25.81
C ILE A 421 7.55 9.09 26.02
N HIS A 422 8.61 8.82 25.27
CA HIS A 422 9.93 9.45 25.45
C HIS A 422 10.04 10.83 24.77
N ASN A 423 9.12 11.13 23.85
CA ASN A 423 9.15 12.35 23.05
C ASN A 423 8.02 13.28 23.49
N GLU A 424 8.32 14.56 23.65
CA GLU A 424 7.32 15.56 24.03
C GLU A 424 6.14 15.58 23.06
N ARG A 425 4.92 15.63 23.60
CA ARG A 425 3.71 15.73 22.78
C ARG A 425 3.71 16.97 21.90
N ILE A 426 3.34 16.79 20.64
CA ILE A 426 3.29 17.86 19.62
C ILE A 426 2.38 19.00 20.04
N SER A 427 1.26 18.66 20.67
CA SER A 427 0.25 19.60 21.18
C SER A 427 0.80 20.54 22.26
N THR A 428 1.89 20.18 22.94
CA THR A 428 2.58 21.06 23.90
C THR A 428 3.36 22.15 23.18
N LYS A 429 4.15 21.80 22.15
CA LYS A 429 5.00 22.75 21.39
C LYS A 429 4.26 23.48 20.27
N HIS A 430 3.46 22.76 19.52
CA HIS A 430 2.79 23.19 18.28
C HIS A 430 1.28 22.94 18.35
N VAL A 431 0.66 23.55 19.36
CA VAL A 431 -0.78 23.52 19.72
C VAL A 431 -1.74 23.54 18.53
N ASN A 432 -1.42 24.37 17.53
CA ASN A 432 -2.27 24.64 16.37
C ASN A 432 -2.06 23.62 15.24
N ASN A 433 -0.88 22.99 15.16
CA ASN A 433 -0.49 22.16 14.03
C ASN A 433 -0.76 20.67 14.26
N THR A 434 -1.11 20.26 15.49
CA THR A 434 -1.31 18.85 15.87
C THR A 434 -2.24 18.09 14.93
N LEU A 435 -3.38 18.68 14.55
CA LEU A 435 -4.34 18.05 13.65
C LEU A 435 -3.73 17.79 12.26
N VAL A 436 -3.09 18.81 11.69
CA VAL A 436 -2.50 18.74 10.34
C VAL A 436 -1.35 17.75 10.31
N LEU A 437 -0.56 17.65 11.38
CA LEU A 437 0.56 16.72 11.48
C LEU A 437 0.10 15.28 11.63
N THR A 438 -0.87 15.03 12.50
CA THR A 438 -1.47 13.69 12.65
C THR A 438 -2.12 13.25 11.33
N ALA A 439 -2.79 14.19 10.63
CA ALA A 439 -3.32 13.94 9.30
C ALA A 439 -2.23 13.67 8.25
N LEU A 440 -1.10 14.39 8.31
CA LEU A 440 0.06 14.18 7.45
C LEU A 440 0.66 12.79 7.67
N GLU A 441 0.84 12.35 8.92
CA GLU A 441 1.31 11.01 9.27
C GLU A 441 0.46 9.93 8.59
N LEU A 442 -0.86 10.06 8.67
CA LEU A 442 -1.83 9.16 8.05
C LEU A 442 -1.76 9.12 6.51
N VAL A 443 -1.05 10.05 5.86
CA VAL A 443 -0.84 10.06 4.40
C VAL A 443 0.54 9.50 4.00
N LEU A 444 1.46 9.30 4.94
CA LEU A 444 2.81 8.80 4.65
C LEU A 444 2.85 7.31 4.24
N PRO A 445 3.81 6.91 3.39
CA PRO A 445 4.00 5.53 2.96
C PRO A 445 4.57 4.72 4.11
N GLY A 446 3.91 3.64 4.54
CA GLY A 446 4.38 2.90 5.71
C GLY A 446 3.26 2.37 6.58
N THR A 447 3.60 2.05 7.81
CA THR A 447 2.66 1.86 8.92
C THR A 447 2.78 3.10 9.81
N VAL A 448 1.71 3.47 10.51
CA VAL A 448 1.64 4.72 11.28
C VAL A 448 1.19 4.42 12.69
N SER A 449 1.61 5.20 13.68
CA SER A 449 1.39 4.95 15.10
C SER A 449 0.83 6.19 15.78
N ILE A 450 -0.46 6.14 16.08
CA ILE A 450 -1.13 7.21 16.81
C ILE A 450 -0.91 6.96 18.30
N PHE A 451 -0.26 7.90 18.98
CA PHE A 451 -0.12 7.86 20.43
C PHE A 451 -1.43 8.32 21.09
N TYR A 452 -1.87 7.61 22.13
CA TYR A 452 -3.16 7.90 22.76
C TYR A 452 -3.27 9.37 23.18
N GLY A 453 -4.40 9.98 22.84
CA GLY A 453 -4.66 11.40 23.12
C GLY A 453 -4.25 12.35 22.00
N ASP A 454 -3.40 11.96 21.05
CA ASP A 454 -3.03 12.83 19.93
C ASP A 454 -4.22 13.05 18.97
N GLU A 455 -5.12 12.07 18.87
CA GLU A 455 -6.37 12.14 18.11
C GLU A 455 -7.37 13.18 18.65
N ILE A 456 -7.25 13.56 19.93
CA ILE A 456 -8.05 14.62 20.57
C ILE A 456 -7.22 15.88 20.88
N GLY A 457 -5.94 15.90 20.50
CA GLY A 457 -5.02 17.01 20.74
C GLY A 457 -4.65 17.20 22.22
N LEU A 458 -4.57 16.11 23.00
CA LEU A 458 -4.17 16.14 24.40
C LEU A 458 -2.74 16.67 24.55
N ALA A 459 -2.52 17.66 25.41
CA ALA A 459 -1.20 18.21 25.67
C ALA A 459 -0.54 17.54 26.89
N GLY A 460 0.80 17.52 26.89
CA GLY A 460 1.58 17.12 28.05
C GLY A 460 1.39 18.09 29.22
N LEU A 461 1.99 17.76 30.36
CA LEU A 461 2.06 18.66 31.51
C LEU A 461 3.18 19.69 31.31
N ASP A 462 2.90 20.94 31.67
CA ASP A 462 3.92 21.99 31.71
C ASP A 462 4.79 21.77 32.96
N ASP A 463 6.11 21.72 32.78
CA ASP A 463 7.08 21.67 33.89
C ASP A 463 7.21 23.06 34.52
N VAL A 464 6.22 23.44 35.34
CA VAL A 464 6.16 24.76 35.99
C VAL A 464 7.15 24.87 37.15
N GLU A 465 7.49 23.75 37.80
CA GLU A 465 8.28 23.73 39.05
C GLU A 465 9.66 23.07 38.93
N GLY A 466 9.99 22.42 37.80
CA GLY A 466 11.23 21.65 37.65
C GLY A 466 11.19 20.30 38.38
N ASP A 467 10.03 19.91 38.90
CA ASP A 467 9.85 18.69 39.69
C ASP A 467 10.10 17.42 38.87
N PHE A 468 10.02 17.49 37.54
CA PHE A 468 10.20 16.35 36.63
C PHE A 468 11.65 16.13 36.18
N HIS A 469 12.64 16.84 36.73
CA HIS A 469 14.04 16.74 36.28
C HIS A 469 14.63 15.31 36.29
N GLU A 470 14.16 14.43 37.17
CA GLU A 470 14.58 13.02 37.21
C GLU A 470 13.77 12.10 36.27
N HIS A 471 12.58 12.53 35.83
CA HIS A 471 11.63 11.71 35.08
C HIS A 471 10.91 12.51 33.96
N LYS A 472 11.67 12.98 32.97
CA LYS A 472 11.16 13.78 31.84
C LYS A 472 9.96 13.17 31.11
N ASP A 473 9.94 11.83 31.01
CA ASP A 473 8.93 11.09 30.27
C ASP A 473 7.53 11.18 30.90
N VAL A 474 7.43 11.44 32.21
CA VAL A 474 6.15 11.48 32.95
C VAL A 474 5.23 12.60 32.43
N SER A 475 5.82 13.71 31.96
CA SER A 475 5.09 14.84 31.39
C SER A 475 4.20 14.46 30.19
N ASN A 476 4.54 13.37 29.48
CA ASN A 476 3.80 12.90 28.30
C ASN A 476 2.68 11.90 28.64
N ILE A 477 2.69 11.33 29.84
CA ILE A 477 1.83 10.20 30.23
C ILE A 477 0.54 10.69 30.90
N VAL A 478 -0.08 11.71 30.33
CA VAL A 478 -1.26 12.37 30.88
C VAL A 478 -2.50 11.48 30.83
N SER A 479 -3.36 11.59 31.84
CA SER A 479 -4.64 10.88 31.88
C SER A 479 -5.51 11.19 30.65
N MET A 480 -5.96 10.13 29.97
CA MET A 480 -6.84 10.21 28.80
C MET A 480 -8.22 10.76 29.18
N SER A 481 -8.84 11.51 28.27
CA SER A 481 -10.16 12.11 28.48
C SER A 481 -11.17 11.59 27.45
N PHE A 482 -12.29 11.05 27.92
CA PHE A 482 -13.38 10.54 27.08
C PHE A 482 -14.62 11.43 27.17
N SER A 483 -15.34 11.58 26.04
CA SER A 483 -16.43 12.57 25.90
C SER A 483 -17.60 12.36 26.87
N ASN A 484 -17.90 11.11 27.16
CA ASN A 484 -19.10 10.72 27.91
C ASN A 484 -18.85 10.49 29.40
N GLU A 485 -17.64 10.76 29.88
CA GLU A 485 -17.23 10.41 31.25
C GLU A 485 -16.72 11.66 31.96
N LYS A 486 -17.34 11.98 33.10
CA LYS A 486 -16.80 12.99 34.00
C LYS A 486 -15.83 12.29 34.95
N PRO A 487 -14.68 12.90 35.27
CA PRO A 487 -13.80 12.38 36.28
C PRO A 487 -14.55 12.29 37.61
N ASP A 488 -14.36 11.18 38.32
CA ASP A 488 -14.95 11.01 39.64
C ASP A 488 -14.36 12.06 40.59
N PRO A 489 -15.19 12.83 41.31
CA PRO A 489 -14.69 13.91 42.16
C PRO A 489 -13.99 13.40 43.44
N ILE A 490 -14.12 12.09 43.74
CA ILE A 490 -13.64 11.50 44.99
C ILE A 490 -12.25 10.89 44.83
N ILE A 491 -11.94 10.33 43.66
CA ILE A 491 -10.69 9.62 43.40
C ILE A 491 -9.92 10.39 42.35
N LEU A 492 -8.76 10.89 42.76
CA LEU A 492 -7.86 11.58 41.86
C LEU A 492 -7.11 10.57 41.01
N PRO A 493 -6.91 10.85 39.71
CA PRO A 493 -6.03 10.04 38.89
C PRO A 493 -4.59 10.09 39.43
N TRP A 494 -3.81 9.05 39.16
CA TRP A 494 -2.40 8.97 39.58
C TRP A 494 -1.56 10.13 39.03
N ILE A 495 -1.94 10.66 37.87
CA ILE A 495 -1.32 11.82 37.23
C ILE A 495 -2.38 12.88 36.87
N SER A 496 -1.98 14.14 36.98
CA SER A 496 -2.78 15.31 36.61
C SER A 496 -3.36 15.21 35.20
N GLN A 497 -4.52 15.81 35.01
CA GLN A 497 -5.13 15.98 33.69
C GLN A 497 -4.39 17.05 32.88
N SER A 498 -4.51 16.97 31.55
CA SER A 498 -3.92 17.98 30.66
C SER A 498 -4.48 19.36 30.96
N ASN A 499 -3.62 20.38 30.87
CA ASN A 499 -4.02 21.78 30.93
C ASN A 499 -4.99 22.16 29.79
N ARG A 500 -5.00 21.37 28.71
CA ARG A 500 -5.82 21.62 27.52
C ARG A 500 -7.04 20.71 27.49
N LYS A 501 -8.20 21.31 27.19
CA LYS A 501 -9.42 20.55 26.95
C LYS A 501 -9.34 19.79 25.62
N PRO A 502 -9.76 18.52 25.58
CA PRO A 502 -9.73 17.72 24.37
C PRO A 502 -10.73 18.23 23.32
N SER A 503 -10.37 18.10 22.05
CA SER A 503 -11.22 18.50 20.92
C SER A 503 -11.75 17.27 20.17
N TYR A 504 -13.05 16.97 20.32
CA TYR A 504 -13.67 15.85 19.61
C TYR A 504 -13.87 16.09 18.11
N HIS A 505 -13.80 17.36 17.66
CA HIS A 505 -13.71 17.65 16.23
C HIS A 505 -12.45 17.05 15.60
N PHE A 506 -11.33 17.00 16.34
CA PHE A 506 -10.10 16.39 15.83
C PHE A 506 -10.29 14.89 15.64
N LEU A 507 -10.95 14.24 16.60
CA LEU A 507 -11.28 12.83 16.54
C LEU A 507 -12.06 12.47 15.26
N ASP A 508 -13.09 13.24 14.92
CA ASP A 508 -13.91 12.97 13.73
C ASP A 508 -13.10 13.10 12.43
N VAL A 509 -12.21 14.10 12.35
CA VAL A 509 -11.31 14.29 11.21
C VAL A 509 -10.33 13.11 11.13
N ILE A 510 -9.68 12.72 12.23
CA ILE A 510 -8.71 11.61 12.26
C ILE A 510 -9.36 10.27 11.92
N LYS A 511 -10.59 10.01 12.40
CA LYS A 511 -11.40 8.84 11.99
C LYS A 511 -11.57 8.77 10.48
N MET A 512 -11.87 9.92 9.86
CA MET A 512 -12.06 9.99 8.41
C MET A 512 -10.75 9.77 7.64
N PHE A 513 -9.65 10.40 8.07
CA PHE A 513 -8.33 10.17 7.45
C PHE A 513 -7.88 8.71 7.56
N THR A 514 -8.11 8.08 8.72
CA THR A 514 -7.79 6.67 8.94
C THR A 514 -8.61 5.77 8.01
N LYS A 515 -9.91 6.05 7.86
CA LYS A 515 -10.78 5.34 6.91
C LYS A 515 -10.25 5.46 5.48
N VAL A 516 -9.93 6.68 5.03
CA VAL A 516 -9.38 6.93 3.68
C VAL A 516 -8.07 6.19 3.46
N ARG A 517 -7.18 6.16 4.46
CA ARG A 517 -5.94 5.39 4.42
C ARG A 517 -6.23 3.91 4.20
N LEU A 518 -7.07 3.30 5.04
CA LEU A 518 -7.37 1.86 4.97
C LEU A 518 -8.02 1.44 3.64
N GLU A 519 -8.84 2.30 3.04
CA GLU A 519 -9.53 2.06 1.77
C GLU A 519 -8.65 2.34 0.54
N SER A 520 -7.57 3.12 0.68
CA SER A 520 -6.76 3.63 -0.44
C SER A 520 -5.32 3.09 -0.44
N PRO A 521 -5.04 2.01 -1.19
CA PRO A 521 -3.69 1.47 -1.34
C PRO A 521 -2.65 2.48 -1.82
N THR A 522 -3.06 3.46 -2.62
CA THR A 522 -2.19 4.56 -3.08
C THR A 522 -1.49 5.28 -1.93
N ILE A 523 -2.14 5.36 -0.76
CA ILE A 523 -1.63 6.09 0.41
C ILE A 523 -0.62 5.25 1.20
N TYR A 524 -0.98 4.02 1.58
CA TYR A 524 -0.14 3.28 2.52
C TYR A 524 0.99 2.49 1.85
N LEU A 525 0.88 2.20 0.55
CA LEU A 525 1.92 1.43 -0.16
C LEU A 525 3.24 2.18 -0.18
N ARG A 526 4.33 1.45 0.05
CA ARG A 526 5.68 2.01 0.16
C ARG A 526 6.22 2.57 -1.14
N SER A 527 6.10 1.81 -2.22
CA SER A 527 6.75 2.09 -3.50
C SER A 527 6.16 1.23 -4.63
N ILE A 528 6.55 1.53 -5.86
CA ILE A 528 6.09 0.82 -7.06
C ILE A 528 7.21 -0.10 -7.53
N TYR A 529 6.93 -1.40 -7.55
CA TYR A 529 7.90 -2.39 -8.02
C TYR A 529 7.61 -2.77 -9.48
N LYS A 530 8.55 -2.49 -10.38
CA LYS A 530 8.43 -2.81 -11.81
C LYS A 530 9.76 -3.38 -12.33
N GLU A 531 9.74 -4.59 -12.87
CA GLU A 531 10.88 -5.20 -13.59
C GLU A 531 12.20 -5.18 -12.78
N GLY A 532 12.14 -5.46 -11.48
CA GLY A 532 13.32 -5.45 -10.61
C GLY A 532 13.71 -4.08 -10.06
N ASN A 533 13.13 -2.99 -10.57
CA ASN A 533 13.41 -1.63 -10.14
C ASN A 533 12.34 -1.09 -9.19
N ASN A 534 12.80 -0.41 -8.14
CA ASN A 534 11.92 0.27 -7.18
C ASN A 534 11.73 1.74 -7.58
N GLN A 535 10.49 2.12 -7.93
CA GLN A 535 10.12 3.49 -8.27
C GLN A 535 9.43 4.18 -7.09
N LYS A 536 9.70 5.48 -6.94
CA LYS A 536 9.04 6.33 -5.94
C LYS A 536 7.57 6.52 -6.30
N ASN A 537 6.74 6.62 -5.27
CA ASN A 537 5.28 6.76 -5.38
C ASN A 537 4.75 7.95 -4.57
N MET A 538 5.66 8.86 -4.19
CA MET A 538 5.41 10.01 -3.35
C MET A 538 6.32 11.16 -3.77
N GLU A 539 5.76 12.36 -3.74
CA GLU A 539 6.51 13.62 -3.79
C GLU A 539 5.98 14.57 -2.71
N ILE A 540 6.88 15.22 -1.98
CA ILE A 540 6.54 16.24 -0.99
C ILE A 540 7.03 17.61 -1.47
N ARG A 541 6.12 18.56 -1.52
CA ARG A 541 6.36 19.94 -1.91
C ARG A 541 6.00 20.86 -0.75
N GLU A 542 6.81 21.89 -0.60
CA GLU A 542 6.61 22.97 0.37
C GLU A 542 6.52 24.24 -0.44
N THR A 543 5.55 25.08 -0.10
CA THR A 543 5.47 26.45 -0.63
C THR A 543 5.88 27.42 0.47
N ASP A 544 6.29 28.63 0.08
CA ASP A 544 6.86 29.65 0.98
C ASP A 544 5.93 30.07 2.14
N GLU A 545 4.64 29.70 2.11
CA GLU A 545 3.64 30.09 3.11
C GLU A 545 3.35 29.03 4.19
N ASN A 546 4.22 28.02 4.40
CA ASN A 546 3.96 26.89 5.32
C ASN A 546 2.82 25.94 4.87
N LEU A 547 2.54 25.92 3.58
CA LEU A 547 1.65 24.93 2.97
C LEU A 547 2.47 23.71 2.55
N VAL A 548 2.05 22.53 3.01
CA VAL A 548 2.63 21.24 2.64
C VAL A 548 1.70 20.56 1.66
N VAL A 549 2.25 20.14 0.52
CA VAL A 549 1.54 19.39 -0.51
C VAL A 549 2.23 18.05 -0.70
N ILE A 550 1.50 16.95 -0.51
CA ILE A 550 2.01 15.60 -0.72
C ILE A 550 1.21 14.96 -1.85
N GLU A 551 1.90 14.59 -2.92
CA GLU A 551 1.32 13.84 -4.04
C GLU A 551 1.68 12.36 -3.89
N ARG A 552 0.68 11.48 -4.02
CA ARG A 552 0.82 10.02 -3.95
C ARG A 552 0.18 9.38 -5.17
N TRP A 553 0.93 8.56 -5.90
CA TRP A 553 0.42 7.86 -7.08
C TRP A 553 0.70 6.36 -7.00
N TYR A 554 -0.17 5.55 -7.59
CA TYR A 554 0.04 4.12 -7.73
C TYR A 554 -0.54 3.62 -9.06
N PRO A 555 0.14 2.71 -9.77
CA PRO A 555 -0.32 2.23 -11.07
C PRO A 555 -1.77 1.74 -11.03
N ARG A 556 -2.55 2.09 -12.07
CA ARG A 556 -3.98 1.73 -12.22
C ARG A 556 -4.91 2.27 -11.12
N ARG A 557 -4.42 3.06 -10.16
CA ARG A 557 -5.22 3.79 -9.17
C ARG A 557 -5.19 5.29 -9.46
N ASN A 558 -6.09 6.05 -8.85
CA ASN A 558 -6.06 7.51 -8.93
C ASN A 558 -4.98 8.05 -7.99
N THR A 559 -4.40 9.17 -8.39
CA THR A 559 -3.46 9.93 -7.58
C THR A 559 -4.22 10.59 -6.43
N CYS A 560 -3.63 10.56 -5.24
CA CYS A 560 -4.13 11.26 -4.06
C CYS A 560 -3.21 12.44 -3.77
N VAL A 561 -3.79 13.60 -3.49
CA VAL A 561 -3.07 14.80 -3.09
C VAL A 561 -3.52 15.20 -1.70
N PHE A 562 -2.58 15.35 -0.78
CA PHE A 562 -2.80 15.94 0.53
C PHE A 562 -2.31 17.38 0.53
N VAL A 563 -3.12 18.28 1.08
CA VAL A 563 -2.74 19.68 1.29
C VAL A 563 -2.99 20.02 2.75
N GLY A 564 -1.95 20.46 3.45
CA GLY A 564 -2.00 20.86 4.85
C GLY A 564 -1.46 22.27 5.04
N ASN A 565 -2.23 23.15 5.67
CA ASN A 565 -1.80 24.49 6.08
C ASN A 565 -1.37 24.45 7.55
N LEU A 566 -0.05 24.48 7.78
CA LEU A 566 0.55 24.55 9.12
C LEU A 566 0.78 26.00 9.59
N GLY A 567 0.40 26.98 8.78
CA GLY A 567 0.47 28.40 9.10
C GLY A 567 -0.73 28.89 9.92
N SER A 568 -0.54 30.03 10.58
CA SER A 568 -1.56 30.70 11.39
C SER A 568 -2.53 31.57 10.58
N LYS A 569 -2.30 31.73 9.27
CA LYS A 569 -3.12 32.54 8.36
C LYS A 569 -3.76 31.67 7.28
N SER A 570 -4.90 32.11 6.78
CA SER A 570 -5.51 31.51 5.59
C SER A 570 -4.65 31.83 4.37
N ILE A 571 -4.34 30.80 3.58
CA ILE A 571 -3.49 30.88 2.40
C ILE A 571 -4.38 30.70 1.18
N THR A 572 -4.29 31.60 0.21
CA THR A 572 -4.99 31.44 -1.08
C THR A 572 -3.93 31.19 -2.14
N THR A 573 -3.86 29.96 -2.62
CA THR A 573 -2.87 29.54 -3.62
C THR A 573 -3.56 29.00 -4.85
N ASP A 574 -2.97 29.29 -6.00
CA ASP A 574 -3.33 28.68 -7.25
C ASP A 574 -2.41 27.47 -7.49
N LEU A 575 -2.99 26.28 -7.39
CA LEU A 575 -2.29 25.02 -7.66
C LEU A 575 -2.69 24.44 -9.02
N SER A 576 -3.41 25.20 -9.86
CA SER A 576 -3.86 24.78 -11.20
C SER A 576 -2.70 24.43 -12.14
N THR A 577 -1.53 25.03 -11.92
CA THR A 577 -0.29 24.70 -12.65
C THR A 577 0.18 23.27 -12.41
N MET A 578 -0.21 22.67 -11.27
CA MET A 578 0.20 21.33 -10.88
C MET A 578 -0.94 20.33 -11.04
N PHE A 579 -2.15 20.71 -10.60
CA PHE A 579 -3.31 19.82 -10.51
C PHE A 579 -4.55 20.52 -11.04
N TYR A 580 -5.37 19.83 -11.85
CA TYR A 580 -6.60 20.41 -12.37
C TYR A 580 -7.70 20.47 -11.30
N GLY A 581 -8.04 19.33 -10.72
CA GLY A 581 -9.07 19.21 -9.70
C GLY A 581 -9.22 17.78 -9.19
N GLY A 582 -10.02 17.61 -8.15
CA GLY A 582 -10.28 16.30 -7.56
C GLY A 582 -11.42 16.30 -6.55
N THR A 583 -11.89 15.11 -6.23
CA THR A 583 -12.91 14.90 -5.20
C THR A 583 -12.27 14.88 -3.81
N VAL A 584 -12.81 15.63 -2.86
CA VAL A 584 -12.35 15.60 -1.46
C VAL A 584 -12.76 14.28 -0.80
N LEU A 585 -11.77 13.51 -0.34
CA LEU A 585 -12.00 12.26 0.40
C LEU A 585 -12.11 12.51 1.90
N ALA A 586 -11.25 13.38 2.43
CA ALA A 586 -11.20 13.75 3.83
C ALA A 586 -10.74 15.20 3.99
N GLY A 587 -11.19 15.87 5.03
CA GLY A 587 -10.69 17.19 5.38
C GLY A 587 -11.18 17.71 6.72
N THR A 588 -10.57 18.79 7.19
CA THR A 588 -10.96 19.48 8.44
C THR A 588 -12.39 20.00 8.36
N ASN A 589 -12.85 20.43 7.17
CA ASN A 589 -14.22 20.84 6.96
C ASN A 589 -15.05 19.68 6.41
N THR A 590 -15.96 19.15 7.23
CA THR A 590 -16.81 18.01 6.84
C THR A 590 -17.79 18.36 5.72
N SER A 591 -18.14 19.63 5.52
CA SER A 591 -19.06 20.02 4.45
C SER A 591 -18.47 19.85 3.04
N GLN A 592 -17.14 19.81 2.92
CA GLN A 592 -16.44 19.71 1.64
C GLN A 592 -16.26 18.26 1.16
N ILE A 593 -16.53 17.27 2.00
CA ILE A 593 -16.35 15.86 1.67
C ILE A 593 -17.25 15.47 0.49
N GLY A 594 -16.69 14.79 -0.50
CA GLY A 594 -17.40 14.36 -1.70
C GLY A 594 -17.63 15.45 -2.74
N GLN A 595 -17.26 16.70 -2.45
CA GLN A 595 -17.30 17.78 -3.43
C GLN A 595 -16.07 17.73 -4.33
N VAL A 596 -16.25 18.15 -5.58
CA VAL A 596 -15.15 18.34 -6.53
C VAL A 596 -14.59 19.74 -6.30
N LEU A 597 -13.30 19.81 -5.98
CA LEU A 597 -12.55 21.06 -5.86
C LEU A 597 -11.63 21.21 -7.07
N TYR A 598 -11.67 22.39 -7.68
CA TYR A 598 -10.72 22.81 -8.71
C TYR A 598 -9.66 23.69 -8.09
N PHE A 599 -8.40 23.46 -8.44
CA PHE A 599 -7.25 24.15 -7.81
C PHE A 599 -7.03 25.60 -8.29
N ASP A 600 -7.99 26.16 -9.01
CA ASP A 600 -8.01 27.58 -9.36
C ASP A 600 -8.37 28.43 -8.12
N LYS A 601 -7.34 29.05 -7.53
CA LYS A 601 -7.43 29.95 -6.36
C LYS A 601 -8.26 29.39 -5.20
N ILE A 602 -7.81 28.29 -4.61
CA ILE A 602 -8.40 27.74 -3.38
C ILE A 602 -7.85 28.46 -2.15
N THR A 603 -8.73 28.78 -1.21
CA THR A 603 -8.35 29.26 0.12
C THR A 603 -8.31 28.11 1.13
N PHE A 604 -7.14 27.88 1.73
CA PHE A 604 -6.93 26.94 2.81
C PHE A 604 -6.95 27.67 4.16
N PRO A 605 -7.92 27.39 5.05
CA PRO A 605 -7.94 27.99 6.38
C PRO A 605 -6.71 27.56 7.21
N PRO A 606 -6.33 28.33 8.25
CA PRO A 606 -5.22 27.96 9.11
C PRO A 606 -5.51 26.63 9.82
N ASN A 607 -4.47 25.82 10.03
CA ASN A 607 -4.56 24.50 10.69
C ASN A 607 -5.55 23.53 10.03
N SER A 608 -5.70 23.64 8.71
CA SER A 608 -6.57 22.76 7.94
C SER A 608 -5.77 21.77 7.12
N ALA A 609 -6.34 20.59 6.97
CA ALA A 609 -5.79 19.51 6.18
C ALA A 609 -6.91 18.95 5.29
N ILE A 610 -6.60 18.66 4.04
CA ILE A 610 -7.50 17.99 3.11
C ILE A 610 -6.76 16.92 2.29
N VAL A 611 -7.45 15.84 1.97
CA VAL A 611 -7.01 14.80 1.03
C VAL A 611 -7.99 14.76 -0.13
N LEU A 612 -7.46 14.91 -1.33
CA LEU A 612 -8.21 14.84 -2.57
C LEU A 612 -7.80 13.62 -3.38
N LYS A 613 -8.77 13.06 -4.09
CA LYS A 613 -8.56 12.09 -5.16
C LYS A 613 -8.61 12.84 -6.48
N LEU A 614 -7.49 12.90 -7.19
CA LEU A 614 -7.45 13.53 -8.50
C LEU A 614 -8.28 12.73 -9.50
N GLU A 615 -8.95 13.47 -10.39
CA GLU A 615 -9.55 12.91 -11.60
C GLU A 615 -8.43 12.63 -12.62
N LYS A 616 -8.57 11.54 -13.37
CA LYS A 616 -7.55 11.08 -14.33
C LYS A 616 -7.77 11.67 -15.71
#